data_AF-A0A3D2H9X5-F1
#
_entry.id   AF-A0A3D2H9X5-F1
#
_cell.length_a   1.000
_cell.length_b   1.000
_cell.length_c   1.000
_cell.angle_alpha   90.00
_cell.angle_beta   90.00
_cell.angle_gamma   90.00
#
_symmetry.space_group_name_H-M   'P 1'
#
loop_
_entity.id
_entity.type
_entity.pdbx_description
1 polymer ?
#
loop_
_entity_poly.entity_id
_entity_poly.type
_entity_poly.pdbx_seq_one_letter_code
_entity_poly.pdbx_strand_id
1 'polypeptide(L)'
;MKQKIIRVAKKSAWIVGIKIIVIGCLFAFFATITNVPTNLEAADNVVFKNFLKIDGLQHPKNFSEEIQAIKTIQHRVFERAPVGAGIPDFEPREPSDLMMRREGLCFDRSRTLDKAFEYIGMPARHAYLLYRTDRGFLNALFHYGQPSHAITEVKTSHGWMFVDSNTEWIALTRDGQVVNADDVWKRTAEFDGMPSYLNDPWWAIRGMYSRKGQLYPPYIVFPDFNWVDFFSWIVKG
;
A
#
# COMPACT_ATOMS: atom_id res chain seq x y z
N MET A 1 -27.86 -49.53 14.85
CA MET A 1 -28.02 -48.38 13.93
C MET A 1 -27.48 -47.06 14.50
N LYS A 2 -27.93 -46.60 15.69
CA LYS A 2 -27.46 -45.35 16.34
C LYS A 2 -25.94 -45.22 16.52
N GLN A 3 -25.25 -46.28 16.97
CA GLN A 3 -23.78 -46.24 17.15
C GLN A 3 -23.00 -46.09 15.83
N LYS A 4 -23.51 -46.64 14.72
CA LYS A 4 -22.89 -46.50 13.39
C LYS A 4 -23.02 -45.06 12.89
N ILE A 5 -24.18 -44.43 13.09
CA ILE A 5 -24.44 -43.03 12.74
C ILE A 5 -23.52 -42.08 13.54
N ILE A 6 -23.39 -42.30 14.86
CA ILE A 6 -22.52 -41.46 15.71
C ILE A 6 -21.05 -41.59 15.31
N ARG A 7 -20.56 -42.80 14.97
CA ARG A 7 -19.18 -43.00 14.50
C ARG A 7 -18.93 -42.31 13.16
N VAL A 8 -19.88 -42.37 12.23
CA VAL A 8 -19.77 -41.68 10.93
C VAL A 8 -19.76 -40.16 11.14
N ALA A 9 -20.66 -39.61 11.95
CA ALA A 9 -20.70 -38.18 12.24
C ALA A 9 -19.40 -37.68 12.90
N LYS A 10 -18.86 -38.41 13.88
CA LYS A 10 -17.56 -38.08 14.52
C LYS A 10 -16.40 -38.14 13.52
N LYS A 11 -16.37 -39.13 12.63
CA LYS A 11 -15.34 -39.24 11.59
C LYS A 11 -15.43 -38.08 10.59
N SER A 12 -16.64 -37.70 10.18
CA SER A 12 -16.87 -36.56 9.30
C SER A 12 -16.44 -35.24 9.94
N ALA A 13 -16.81 -34.99 11.20
CA ALA A 13 -16.41 -33.79 11.92
C ALA A 13 -14.88 -33.70 12.09
N TRP A 14 -14.22 -34.83 12.37
CA TRP A 14 -12.75 -34.89 12.48
C TRP A 14 -12.05 -34.58 11.15
N ILE A 15 -12.54 -35.13 10.02
CA ILE A 15 -12.01 -34.81 8.68
C ILE A 15 -12.17 -33.32 8.36
N VAL A 16 -13.34 -32.74 8.68
CA VAL A 16 -13.57 -31.30 8.48
C VAL A 16 -12.62 -30.47 9.34
N GLY A 17 -12.45 -30.83 10.62
CA GLY A 17 -11.50 -30.16 11.51
C GLY A 17 -10.06 -30.20 10.98
N ILE A 18 -9.60 -31.35 10.49
CA ILE A 18 -8.28 -31.47 9.85
C ILE A 18 -8.17 -30.57 8.63
N LYS A 19 -9.17 -30.57 7.74
CA LYS A 19 -9.15 -29.71 6.54
C LYS A 19 -9.03 -28.24 6.89
N ILE A 20 -9.78 -27.77 7.90
CA ILE A 20 -9.71 -26.38 8.37
C ILE A 20 -8.31 -26.06 8.90
N ILE A 21 -7.73 -26.94 9.72
CA ILE A 21 -6.37 -26.77 10.25
C ILE A 21 -5.35 -26.70 9.11
N VAL A 22 -5.41 -27.64 8.16
CA VAL A 22 -4.48 -27.68 7.02
C VAL A 22 -4.59 -26.42 6.17
N ILE A 23 -5.80 -25.97 5.85
CA ILE A 23 -6.03 -24.72 5.10
C ILE A 23 -5.49 -23.52 5.89
N GLY A 24 -5.75 -23.46 7.19
CA GLY A 24 -5.24 -22.39 8.07
C GLY A 24 -3.71 -22.35 8.12
N CYS A 25 -3.06 -23.51 8.23
CA CYS A 25 -1.59 -23.62 8.21
C CYS A 25 -1.01 -23.22 6.86
N LEU A 26 -1.61 -23.65 5.75
CA LEU A 26 -1.20 -23.24 4.41
C LEU A 26 -1.35 -21.73 4.24
N PHE A 27 -2.49 -21.16 4.63
CA PHE A 27 -2.72 -19.73 4.58
C PHE A 27 -1.68 -18.95 5.43
N ALA A 28 -1.42 -19.38 6.66
CA ALA A 28 -0.41 -18.76 7.52
C ALA A 28 0.99 -18.83 6.90
N PHE A 29 1.37 -19.99 6.34
CA PHE A 29 2.63 -20.16 5.63
C PHE A 29 2.75 -19.20 4.44
N PHE A 30 1.72 -19.16 3.58
CA PHE A 30 1.68 -18.22 2.45
C PHE A 30 1.73 -16.76 2.91
N ALA A 31 0.99 -16.41 3.95
CA ALA A 31 1.00 -15.07 4.51
C ALA A 31 2.39 -14.68 5.02
N THR A 32 3.10 -15.59 5.70
CA THR A 32 4.47 -15.32 6.15
C THR A 32 5.44 -15.10 4.98
N ILE A 33 5.41 -15.94 3.95
CA ILE A 33 6.37 -15.81 2.84
C ILE A 33 6.05 -14.66 1.89
N THR A 34 4.79 -14.25 1.76
CA THR A 34 4.36 -13.15 0.88
C THR A 34 4.28 -11.80 1.59
N ASN A 35 4.71 -11.74 2.85
CA ASN A 35 4.63 -10.52 3.64
C ASN A 35 5.65 -9.49 3.16
N VAL A 36 5.16 -8.41 2.55
CA VAL A 36 6.00 -7.27 2.15
C VAL A 36 6.50 -6.55 3.42
N PRO A 37 7.84 -6.51 3.66
CA PRO A 37 8.39 -5.85 4.83
C PRO A 37 8.18 -4.33 4.73
N THR A 38 7.92 -3.66 5.85
CA THR A 38 7.79 -2.18 5.92
C THR A 38 8.90 -1.53 6.73
N ASN A 39 9.74 -2.34 7.39
CA ASN A 39 10.85 -1.83 8.18
C ASN A 39 11.89 -1.13 7.31
N LEU A 40 12.52 -0.11 7.90
CA LEU A 40 13.69 0.54 7.34
C LEU A 40 14.89 -0.40 7.39
N GLU A 41 15.61 -0.46 6.29
CA GLU A 41 16.87 -1.17 6.15
C GLU A 41 18.05 -0.19 6.12
N ALA A 42 19.27 -0.70 6.33
CA ALA A 42 20.46 0.13 6.26
C ALA A 42 20.64 0.83 4.89
N ALA A 43 20.24 0.16 3.81
CA ALA A 43 20.27 0.72 2.46
C ALA A 43 19.31 1.91 2.30
N ASP A 44 18.13 1.86 2.93
CA ASP A 44 17.15 2.95 2.92
C ASP A 44 17.73 4.22 3.54
N ASN A 45 18.43 4.09 4.67
CA ASN A 45 19.08 5.22 5.35
C ASN A 45 20.12 5.91 4.45
N VAL A 46 20.85 5.15 3.64
CA VAL A 46 21.81 5.70 2.67
C VAL A 46 21.08 6.50 1.60
N VAL A 47 19.96 5.99 1.08
CA VAL A 47 19.12 6.69 0.11
C VAL A 47 18.58 7.99 0.68
N PHE A 48 17.97 7.92 1.87
CA PHE A 48 17.32 9.07 2.50
C PHE A 48 18.31 10.15 2.91
N LYS A 49 19.50 9.77 3.37
CA LYS A 49 20.55 10.73 3.72
C LYS A 49 21.27 11.31 2.50
N ASN A 50 21.68 10.48 1.55
CA ASN A 50 22.64 10.92 0.52
C ASN A 50 21.96 11.31 -0.80
N PHE A 51 20.86 10.63 -1.15
CA PHE A 51 20.18 10.84 -2.43
C PHE A 51 19.02 11.81 -2.28
N LEU A 52 18.16 11.60 -1.29
CA LEU A 52 17.02 12.47 -1.01
C LEU A 52 17.34 13.60 -0.01
N LYS A 53 18.44 13.49 0.77
CA LYS A 53 18.91 14.50 1.74
C LYS A 53 17.89 14.88 2.82
N ILE A 54 17.01 13.95 3.20
CA ILE A 54 15.90 14.19 4.15
C ILE A 54 16.28 13.95 5.62
N ASP A 55 17.55 13.68 5.92
CA ASP A 55 18.05 13.49 7.29
C ASP A 55 17.91 14.74 8.18
N GLY A 56 17.89 15.93 7.57
CA GLY A 56 17.59 17.18 8.27
C GLY A 56 16.09 17.40 8.58
N LEU A 57 15.18 16.61 7.99
CA LEU A 57 13.75 16.68 8.31
C LEU A 57 13.52 15.94 9.63
N GLN A 58 13.39 16.70 10.71
CA GLN A 58 12.95 16.15 11.99
C GLN A 58 11.48 15.76 11.92
N HIS A 59 11.04 14.90 12.85
CA HIS A 59 9.62 14.63 13.05
C HIS A 59 8.84 15.95 13.19
N PRO A 60 7.87 16.22 12.31
CA PRO A 60 7.09 17.47 12.35
C PRO A 60 6.35 17.65 13.67
N LYS A 61 6.32 18.87 14.20
CA LYS A 61 5.72 19.17 15.52
C LYS A 61 4.27 19.62 15.44
N ASN A 62 3.83 20.06 14.26
CA ASN A 62 2.49 20.57 14.03
C ASN A 62 2.05 20.28 12.60
N PHE A 63 0.75 20.44 12.35
CA PHE A 63 0.15 20.13 11.07
C PHE A 63 0.77 20.86 9.87
N SER A 64 1.14 22.14 10.04
CA SER A 64 1.79 22.89 8.96
C SER A 64 3.14 22.29 8.58
N GLU A 65 3.93 21.91 9.58
CA GLU A 65 5.21 21.21 9.37
C GLU A 65 5.00 19.82 8.76
N GLU A 66 3.93 19.09 9.12
CA GLU A 66 3.57 17.80 8.52
C GLU A 66 3.31 17.94 7.02
N ILE A 67 2.50 18.93 6.61
CA ILE A 67 2.23 19.22 5.19
C ILE A 67 3.52 19.59 4.45
N GLN A 68 4.36 20.44 5.06
CA GLN A 68 5.63 20.83 4.44
C GLN A 68 6.57 19.64 4.26
N ALA A 69 6.67 18.77 5.26
CA ALA A 69 7.49 17.55 5.20
C ALA A 69 6.98 16.60 4.10
N ILE A 70 5.66 16.38 4.02
CA ILE A 70 5.04 15.55 2.99
C ILE A 70 5.39 16.04 1.59
N LYS A 71 5.16 17.33 1.31
CA LYS A 71 5.47 17.93 0.01
C LYS A 71 6.96 17.91 -0.30
N THR A 72 7.82 18.17 0.69
CA THR A 72 9.28 18.13 0.52
C THR A 72 9.76 16.74 0.13
N ILE A 73 9.22 15.70 0.76
CA ILE A 73 9.56 14.31 0.44
C ILE A 73 9.05 13.93 -0.96
N GLN A 74 7.79 14.24 -1.30
CA GLN A 74 7.25 14.02 -2.65
C GLN A 74 8.15 14.67 -3.72
N HIS A 75 8.45 15.96 -3.54
CA HIS A 75 9.29 16.72 -4.46
C HIS A 75 10.65 16.05 -4.69
N ARG A 76 11.34 15.67 -3.62
CA ARG A 76 12.68 15.05 -3.69
C ARG A 76 12.65 13.67 -4.35
N VAL A 77 11.62 12.87 -4.08
CA VAL A 77 11.45 11.57 -4.75
C VAL A 77 11.21 11.79 -6.24
N PHE A 78 10.31 12.71 -6.62
CA PHE A 78 9.95 12.94 -8.02
C PHE A 78 11.04 13.64 -8.83
N GLU A 79 11.86 14.49 -8.21
CA GLU A 79 13.04 15.08 -8.84
C GLU A 79 14.09 14.00 -9.18
N ARG A 80 14.24 12.98 -8.32
CA ARG A 80 15.21 11.89 -8.53
C ARG A 80 14.69 10.77 -9.41
N ALA A 81 13.40 10.49 -9.33
CA ALA A 81 12.72 9.43 -10.06
C ALA A 81 11.37 9.96 -10.55
N PRO A 82 11.35 10.74 -11.64
CA PRO A 82 10.10 11.15 -12.29
C PRO A 82 9.30 9.95 -12.79
N VAL A 83 8.07 10.23 -13.24
CA VAL A 83 7.23 9.23 -13.93
C VAL A 83 7.99 8.75 -15.17
N GLY A 84 8.13 7.43 -15.33
CA GLY A 84 8.76 6.84 -16.50
C GLY A 84 8.54 5.34 -16.57
N ALA A 85 9.52 4.60 -17.08
CA ALA A 85 9.44 3.14 -17.05
C ALA A 85 9.44 2.62 -15.62
N GLY A 86 8.61 1.61 -15.35
CA GLY A 86 8.59 0.94 -14.05
C GLY A 86 9.79 0.02 -13.89
N ILE A 87 10.10 -0.30 -12.63
CA ILE A 87 11.02 -1.40 -12.34
C ILE A 87 10.39 -2.70 -12.87
N PRO A 88 11.10 -3.50 -13.68
CA PRO A 88 10.55 -4.74 -14.23
C PRO A 88 9.98 -5.66 -13.14
N ASP A 89 8.97 -6.44 -13.52
CA ASP A 89 8.47 -7.53 -12.68
C ASP A 89 9.63 -8.49 -12.34
N PHE A 90 9.56 -9.15 -11.18
CA PHE A 90 10.58 -10.07 -10.66
C PHE A 90 11.93 -9.43 -10.29
N GLU A 91 11.99 -8.11 -10.17
CA GLU A 91 13.16 -7.38 -9.69
C GLU A 91 12.91 -6.68 -8.34
N PRO A 92 13.97 -6.51 -7.51
CA PRO A 92 13.94 -5.67 -6.32
C PRO A 92 13.52 -4.22 -6.64
N ARG A 93 12.77 -3.60 -5.72
CA ARG A 93 12.16 -2.29 -5.90
C ARG A 93 12.13 -1.44 -4.63
N GLU A 94 13.16 -1.60 -3.81
CA GLU A 94 13.38 -0.79 -2.63
C GLU A 94 13.86 0.62 -3.03
N PRO A 95 13.89 1.60 -2.11
CA PRO A 95 14.35 2.96 -2.39
C PRO A 95 15.65 3.05 -3.20
N SER A 96 16.63 2.18 -2.94
CA SER A 96 17.89 2.12 -3.69
C SER A 96 17.71 1.75 -5.15
N ASP A 97 16.79 0.83 -5.43
CA ASP A 97 16.50 0.35 -6.78
C ASP A 97 15.83 1.45 -7.60
N LEU A 98 14.88 2.18 -6.99
CA LEU A 98 14.28 3.36 -7.61
C LEU A 98 15.33 4.45 -7.91
N MET A 99 16.22 4.76 -6.96
CA MET A 99 17.28 5.76 -7.18
C MET A 99 18.25 5.35 -8.28
N MET A 100 18.53 4.06 -8.43
CA MET A 100 19.37 3.53 -9.50
C MET A 100 18.69 3.65 -10.86
N ARG A 101 17.38 3.39 -10.92
CA ARG A 101 16.57 3.47 -12.14
C ARG A 101 16.30 4.90 -12.60
N ARG A 102 16.22 5.86 -11.66
CA ARG A 102 15.98 7.30 -11.92
C ARG A 102 14.66 7.62 -12.61
N GLU A 103 13.74 6.67 -12.61
CA GLU A 103 12.36 6.78 -13.04
C GLU A 103 11.58 5.62 -12.43
N GLY A 104 10.26 5.74 -12.34
CA GLY A 104 9.42 4.66 -11.83
C GLY A 104 7.93 4.90 -12.02
N LEU A 105 7.16 3.82 -11.85
CA LEU A 105 5.71 3.89 -11.83
C LEU A 105 5.19 4.24 -10.43
N CYS A 106 3.87 4.31 -10.27
CA CYS A 106 3.21 4.66 -9.01
C CYS A 106 3.62 3.75 -7.84
N PHE A 107 3.71 2.44 -8.07
CA PHE A 107 4.04 1.47 -7.02
C PHE A 107 5.52 1.54 -6.59
N ASP A 108 6.44 1.86 -7.51
CA ASP A 108 7.87 2.00 -7.18
C ASP A 108 8.10 3.26 -6.32
N ARG A 109 7.44 4.36 -6.70
CA ARG A 109 7.54 5.64 -5.99
C ARG A 109 6.80 5.61 -4.66
N SER A 110 5.59 5.05 -4.62
CA SER A 110 4.83 4.87 -3.38
C SER A 110 5.60 4.05 -2.36
N ARG A 111 6.30 2.98 -2.78
CA ARG A 111 7.17 2.21 -1.88
C ARG A 111 8.26 3.08 -1.24
N THR A 112 8.88 3.96 -2.03
CA THR A 112 9.90 4.89 -1.51
C THR A 112 9.29 5.93 -0.59
N LEU A 113 8.11 6.45 -0.91
CA LEU A 113 7.38 7.40 -0.06
C LEU A 113 7.00 6.78 1.29
N ASP A 114 6.46 5.55 1.31
CA ASP A 114 6.10 4.82 2.54
C ASP A 114 7.27 4.83 3.53
N LYS A 115 8.44 4.39 3.07
CA LYS A 115 9.65 4.32 3.89
C LYS A 115 10.24 5.69 4.22
N ALA A 116 10.16 6.66 3.30
CA ALA A 116 10.68 8.01 3.57
C ALA A 116 9.91 8.72 4.69
N PHE A 117 8.60 8.50 4.80
CA PHE A 117 7.79 9.02 5.89
C PHE A 117 8.12 8.33 7.22
N GLU A 118 8.22 7.01 7.22
CA GLU A 118 8.65 6.25 8.41
C GLU A 118 10.05 6.70 8.89
N TYR A 119 10.95 7.00 7.96
CA TYR A 119 12.30 7.48 8.27
C TYR A 119 12.31 8.79 9.07
N ILE A 120 11.39 9.71 8.78
CA ILE A 120 11.24 10.97 9.54
C ILE A 120 10.27 10.83 10.71
N GLY A 121 9.82 9.61 11.03
CA GLY A 121 8.94 9.30 12.16
C GLY A 121 7.47 9.63 11.91
N MET A 122 7.02 9.77 10.67
CA MET A 122 5.60 9.90 10.33
C MET A 122 5.05 8.53 9.94
N PRO A 123 4.12 7.94 10.71
CA PRO A 123 3.58 6.63 10.37
C PRO A 123 2.92 6.64 9.00
N ALA A 124 3.27 5.68 8.15
CA ALA A 124 2.76 5.57 6.80
C ALA A 124 2.26 4.16 6.52
N ARG A 125 1.33 4.05 5.57
CA ARG A 125 0.86 2.76 5.08
C ARG A 125 0.60 2.82 3.59
N HIS A 126 0.91 1.72 2.94
CA HIS A 126 0.65 1.57 1.52
C HIS A 126 -0.85 1.34 1.27
N ALA A 127 -1.40 1.95 0.23
CA ALA A 127 -2.75 1.67 -0.23
C ALA A 127 -2.82 1.50 -1.74
N TYR A 128 -3.54 0.45 -2.14
CA TYR A 128 -3.83 0.16 -3.52
C TYR A 128 -5.24 0.63 -3.88
N LEU A 129 -5.33 1.50 -4.87
CA LEU A 129 -6.58 1.94 -5.44
C LEU A 129 -6.95 1.00 -6.57
N LEU A 130 -8.02 0.23 -6.38
CA LEU A 130 -8.62 -0.61 -7.41
C LEU A 130 -9.84 0.12 -7.97
N TYR A 131 -9.73 0.69 -9.17
CA TYR A 131 -10.81 1.47 -9.76
C TYR A 131 -12.03 0.59 -10.05
N ARG A 132 -13.22 1.12 -9.75
CA ARG A 132 -14.49 0.45 -9.99
C ARG A 132 -14.87 0.67 -11.45
N THR A 133 -14.89 -0.42 -12.21
CA THR A 133 -15.47 -0.44 -13.56
C THR A 133 -16.84 -1.12 -13.49
N ASP A 134 -17.21 -1.86 -14.53
CA ASP A 134 -18.39 -2.72 -14.65
C ASP A 134 -18.33 -4.02 -13.82
N ARG A 135 -17.36 -4.17 -12.90
CA ARG A 135 -17.11 -5.42 -12.14
C ARG A 135 -17.35 -5.24 -10.65
N GLY A 136 -17.84 -6.27 -9.99
CA GLY A 136 -17.84 -6.35 -8.53
C GLY A 136 -16.42 -6.49 -7.95
N PHE A 137 -16.25 -6.15 -6.67
CA PHE A 137 -14.94 -6.09 -5.98
C PHE A 137 -14.08 -7.35 -6.20
N LEU A 138 -14.61 -8.54 -5.91
CA LEU A 138 -13.86 -9.79 -6.03
C LEU A 138 -13.44 -10.06 -7.48
N ASN A 139 -14.32 -9.81 -8.45
CA ASN A 139 -13.98 -9.97 -9.86
C ASN A 139 -12.90 -8.97 -10.28
N ALA A 140 -13.02 -7.71 -9.88
CA ALA A 140 -12.01 -6.68 -10.14
C ALA A 140 -10.65 -7.02 -9.52
N LEU A 141 -10.64 -7.59 -8.30
CA LEU A 141 -9.41 -7.94 -7.58
C LEU A 141 -8.59 -8.99 -8.35
N PHE A 142 -9.25 -10.01 -8.90
CA PHE A 142 -8.58 -11.11 -9.61
C PHE A 142 -8.52 -10.92 -11.13
N HIS A 143 -9.07 -9.84 -11.68
CA HIS A 143 -9.04 -9.59 -13.12
C HIS A 143 -7.76 -8.87 -13.56
N TYR A 144 -6.99 -9.51 -14.46
CA TYR A 144 -5.81 -8.89 -15.06
C TYR A 144 -6.21 -7.66 -15.90
N GLY A 145 -5.41 -6.59 -15.86
CA GLY A 145 -5.67 -5.38 -16.63
C GLY A 145 -6.68 -4.41 -16.01
N GLN A 146 -7.30 -4.75 -14.87
CA GLN A 146 -8.11 -3.78 -14.13
C GLN A 146 -7.28 -2.54 -13.78
N PRO A 147 -7.72 -1.32 -14.12
CA PRO A 147 -7.01 -0.10 -13.78
C PRO A 147 -6.78 0.01 -12.28
N SER A 148 -5.59 0.49 -11.92
CA SER A 148 -5.19 0.62 -10.53
C SER A 148 -4.15 1.70 -10.33
N HIS A 149 -4.04 2.16 -9.09
CA HIS A 149 -3.02 3.12 -8.69
C HIS A 149 -2.48 2.75 -7.30
N ALA A 150 -1.23 3.09 -7.01
CA ALA A 150 -0.59 2.85 -5.72
C ALA A 150 -0.29 4.19 -5.07
N ILE A 151 -0.69 4.35 -3.81
CA ILE A 151 -0.52 5.59 -3.06
C ILE A 151 -0.05 5.29 -1.65
N THR A 152 0.42 6.33 -0.98
CA THR A 152 0.81 6.27 0.43
C THR A 152 -0.23 7.03 1.25
N GLU A 153 -0.68 6.46 2.37
CA GLU A 153 -1.40 7.21 3.39
C GLU A 153 -0.46 7.54 4.54
N VAL A 154 -0.41 8.81 4.93
CA VAL A 154 0.45 9.29 6.03
C VAL A 154 -0.40 9.70 7.21
N LYS A 155 -0.06 9.25 8.42
CA LYS A 155 -0.71 9.65 9.65
C LYS A 155 -0.21 11.03 10.06
N THR A 156 -1.11 12.01 9.96
CA THR A 156 -0.91 13.37 10.46
C THR A 156 -1.63 13.54 11.80
N SER A 157 -1.37 14.67 12.47
CA SER A 157 -2.14 15.15 13.61
C SER A 157 -3.64 15.30 13.33
N HIS A 158 -4.04 15.44 12.06
CA HIS A 158 -5.43 15.63 11.63
C HIS A 158 -6.07 14.37 11.01
N GLY A 159 -5.36 13.24 11.02
CA GLY A 159 -5.87 11.96 10.48
C GLY A 159 -4.97 11.35 9.42
N TRP A 160 -5.48 10.30 8.76
CA TRP A 160 -4.78 9.66 7.66
C TRP A 160 -4.98 10.48 6.38
N MET A 161 -3.88 10.98 5.82
CA MET A 161 -3.86 11.78 4.60
C MET A 161 -3.49 10.91 3.41
N PHE A 162 -4.26 10.97 2.34
CA PHE A 162 -3.85 10.45 1.05
C PHE A 162 -2.70 11.31 0.47
N VAL A 163 -1.62 10.65 0.08
CA VAL A 163 -0.45 11.25 -0.57
C VAL A 163 -0.24 10.56 -1.91
N ASP A 164 -0.37 11.32 -3.00
CA ASP A 164 -0.23 10.77 -4.34
C ASP A 164 1.23 10.39 -4.66
N SER A 165 1.41 9.31 -5.42
CA SER A 165 2.73 8.82 -5.83
C SER A 165 3.15 9.27 -7.23
N ASN A 166 2.23 9.90 -7.98
CA ASN A 166 2.48 10.34 -9.36
C ASN A 166 2.67 11.87 -9.46
N THR A 167 2.04 12.63 -8.58
CA THR A 167 2.06 14.09 -8.52
C THR A 167 2.27 14.56 -7.09
N GLU A 168 2.68 15.82 -6.88
CA GLU A 168 2.82 16.43 -5.55
C GLU A 168 1.46 16.79 -4.91
N TRP A 169 0.40 16.09 -5.32
CA TRP A 169 -0.94 16.27 -4.79
C TRP A 169 -1.12 15.47 -3.49
N ILE A 170 -1.85 16.08 -2.56
CA ILE A 170 -2.25 15.51 -1.28
C ILE A 170 -3.73 15.80 -1.06
N ALA A 171 -4.43 14.92 -0.35
CA ALA A 171 -5.86 15.13 -0.09
C ALA A 171 -6.10 16.05 1.11
N LEU A 172 -5.91 17.35 0.85
CA LEU A 172 -6.23 18.45 1.75
C LEU A 172 -7.32 19.30 1.08
N THR A 173 -8.50 19.36 1.70
CA THR A 173 -9.61 20.17 1.19
C THR A 173 -9.33 21.67 1.37
N ARG A 174 -10.09 22.53 0.67
CA ARG A 174 -9.96 24.00 0.80
C ARG A 174 -10.14 24.53 2.22
N ASP A 175 -10.94 23.85 3.04
CA ASP A 175 -11.15 24.20 4.45
C ASP A 175 -10.12 23.55 5.39
N GLY A 176 -9.10 22.87 4.85
CA GLY A 176 -7.98 22.32 5.61
C GLY A 176 -8.24 20.94 6.22
N GLN A 177 -9.27 20.22 5.78
CA GLN A 177 -9.54 18.85 6.25
C GLN A 177 -8.68 17.83 5.51
N VAL A 178 -8.16 16.89 6.28
CA VAL A 178 -7.44 15.72 5.77
C VAL A 178 -8.42 14.65 5.33
N VAL A 179 -8.23 14.12 4.12
CA VAL A 179 -9.07 13.04 3.57
C VAL A 179 -8.23 11.80 3.31
N ASN A 180 -8.74 10.66 3.78
CA ASN A 180 -8.13 9.36 3.58
C ASN A 180 -8.54 8.78 2.21
N ALA A 181 -7.90 7.68 1.80
CA ALA A 181 -8.10 7.09 0.49
C ALA A 181 -9.53 6.60 0.21
N ASP A 182 -10.37 6.31 1.19
CA ASP A 182 -11.74 5.83 0.95
C ASP A 182 -12.67 6.94 0.46
N ASP A 183 -12.36 8.19 0.78
CA ASP A 183 -13.30 9.31 0.67
C ASP A 183 -12.90 10.37 -0.36
N VAL A 184 -11.66 10.35 -0.87
CA VAL A 184 -11.17 11.34 -1.84
C VAL A 184 -12.10 11.46 -3.07
N TRP A 185 -12.42 10.36 -3.76
CA TRP A 185 -13.29 10.42 -4.95
C TRP A 185 -14.73 10.83 -4.65
N LYS A 186 -15.18 10.74 -3.39
CA LYS A 186 -16.52 11.18 -2.96
C LYS A 186 -16.58 12.69 -2.71
N ARG A 187 -15.41 13.32 -2.55
CA ARG A 187 -15.23 14.72 -2.14
C ARG A 187 -14.49 15.55 -3.18
N THR A 188 -14.50 15.12 -4.46
CA THR A 188 -13.74 15.75 -5.56
C THR A 188 -13.95 17.26 -5.66
N ALA A 189 -15.18 17.73 -5.40
CA ALA A 189 -15.54 19.15 -5.44
C ALA A 189 -14.90 20.02 -4.32
N GLU A 190 -14.26 19.41 -3.34
CA GLU A 190 -13.66 20.09 -2.18
C GLU A 190 -12.15 20.33 -2.32
N PHE A 191 -11.52 19.77 -3.34
CA PHE A 191 -10.09 19.87 -3.59
C PHE A 191 -9.76 20.89 -4.67
N ASP A 192 -8.53 21.42 -4.61
CA ASP A 192 -7.92 22.19 -5.69
C ASP A 192 -6.84 21.35 -6.38
N GLY A 193 -6.74 21.45 -7.70
CA GLY A 193 -5.68 20.79 -8.48
C GLY A 193 -5.66 19.26 -8.43
N MET A 194 -6.78 18.63 -8.08
CA MET A 194 -6.89 17.17 -8.01
C MET A 194 -6.64 16.52 -9.39
N PRO A 195 -5.70 15.57 -9.51
CA PRO A 195 -5.44 14.88 -10.77
C PRO A 195 -6.69 14.16 -11.29
N SER A 196 -6.96 14.28 -12.59
CA SER A 196 -8.20 13.77 -13.20
C SER A 196 -8.39 12.26 -13.06
N TYR A 197 -7.31 11.49 -13.01
CA TYR A 197 -7.36 10.03 -12.78
C TYR A 197 -7.82 9.66 -11.37
N LEU A 198 -7.93 10.62 -10.45
CA LEU A 198 -8.51 10.40 -9.11
C LEU A 198 -10.00 10.76 -9.04
N ASN A 199 -10.65 11.10 -10.15
CA ASN A 199 -12.09 11.41 -10.15
C ASN A 199 -12.98 10.17 -10.16
N ASP A 200 -12.46 9.04 -10.64
CA ASP A 200 -13.21 7.80 -10.75
C ASP A 200 -13.34 7.09 -9.39
N PRO A 201 -14.42 6.34 -9.12
CA PRO A 201 -14.57 5.60 -7.88
C PRO A 201 -13.58 4.43 -7.78
N TRP A 202 -13.11 4.10 -6.56
CA TRP A 202 -12.25 2.93 -6.30
C TRP A 202 -12.60 2.20 -5.00
N TRP A 203 -11.92 1.08 -4.77
CA TRP A 203 -11.72 0.48 -3.46
C TRP A 203 -10.27 0.73 -3.01
N ALA A 204 -10.09 1.29 -1.81
CA ALA A 204 -8.77 1.56 -1.25
C ALA A 204 -8.36 0.40 -0.32
N ILE A 205 -7.44 -0.44 -0.79
CA ILE A 205 -7.02 -1.67 -0.13
C ILE A 205 -5.66 -1.41 0.53
N ARG A 206 -5.64 -1.26 1.86
CA ARG A 206 -4.38 -1.03 2.59
C ARG A 206 -3.57 -2.31 2.71
N GLY A 207 -2.24 -2.14 2.70
CA GLY A 207 -1.28 -3.22 2.78
C GLY A 207 -1.14 -4.03 1.49
N MET A 208 -1.93 -3.81 0.45
CA MET A 208 -1.73 -4.50 -0.84
C MET A 208 -0.75 -3.71 -1.70
N TYR A 209 0.38 -4.30 -2.07
CA TYR A 209 1.37 -3.66 -2.94
C TYR A 209 1.20 -4.07 -4.41
N SER A 210 0.65 -5.27 -4.65
CA SER A 210 0.40 -5.78 -5.99
C SER A 210 -0.71 -6.79 -5.99
N ARG A 211 -1.50 -6.84 -7.07
CA ARG A 211 -2.45 -7.93 -7.31
C ARG A 211 -1.80 -9.15 -7.99
N LYS A 212 -0.64 -8.97 -8.60
CA LYS A 212 0.01 -10.01 -9.42
C LYS A 212 1.01 -10.86 -8.63
N GLY A 213 1.58 -10.32 -7.54
CA GLY A 213 2.55 -11.04 -6.70
C GLY A 213 3.99 -11.04 -7.20
N GLN A 214 4.26 -10.29 -8.26
CA GLN A 214 5.53 -10.32 -8.99
C GLN A 214 6.40 -9.11 -8.63
N LEU A 215 5.99 -8.31 -7.65
CA LEU A 215 6.70 -7.10 -7.27
C LEU A 215 7.66 -7.35 -6.10
N TYR A 216 7.36 -8.29 -5.21
CA TYR A 216 8.20 -8.60 -4.06
C TYR A 216 8.52 -10.10 -4.00
N PRO A 217 9.71 -10.49 -3.48
CA PRO A 217 10.01 -11.88 -3.20
C PRO A 217 8.91 -12.53 -2.35
N PRO A 218 8.55 -13.80 -2.59
CA PRO A 218 9.21 -14.77 -3.48
C PRO A 218 8.75 -14.73 -4.95
N TYR A 219 8.09 -13.66 -5.40
CA TYR A 219 7.62 -13.48 -6.77
C TYR A 219 6.72 -14.59 -7.30
N ILE A 220 5.75 -15.02 -6.47
CA ILE A 220 4.76 -16.02 -6.85
C ILE A 220 3.51 -15.33 -7.39
N VAL A 221 2.67 -16.03 -8.18
CA VAL A 221 1.43 -15.46 -8.72
C VAL A 221 0.35 -15.40 -7.62
N PHE A 222 0.58 -14.56 -6.62
CA PHE A 222 -0.28 -14.33 -5.46
C PHE A 222 -0.06 -12.90 -4.98
N PRO A 223 -1.12 -12.10 -4.75
CA PRO A 223 -0.97 -10.68 -4.40
C PRO A 223 0.08 -10.39 -3.30
N ASP A 224 0.87 -9.34 -3.52
CA ASP A 224 1.88 -8.88 -2.57
C ASP A 224 1.17 -8.09 -1.46
N PHE A 225 1.24 -8.56 -0.22
CA PHE A 225 0.60 -7.92 0.93
C PHE A 225 1.59 -7.68 2.06
N ASN A 226 1.51 -6.52 2.71
CA ASN A 226 1.80 -6.43 4.13
C ASN A 226 0.57 -6.89 4.90
N TRP A 227 0.65 -8.09 5.51
CA TRP A 227 -0.52 -8.71 6.13
C TRP A 227 -0.95 -8.02 7.42
N VAL A 228 -0.02 -7.39 8.14
CA VAL A 228 -0.34 -6.63 9.35
C VAL A 228 -1.23 -5.44 9.00
N ASP A 229 -0.85 -4.65 8.00
CA ASP A 229 -1.63 -3.50 7.53
C ASP A 229 -2.96 -3.93 6.93
N PHE A 230 -2.96 -5.00 6.13
CA PHE A 230 -4.17 -5.52 5.50
C PHE A 230 -5.20 -5.99 6.53
N PHE A 231 -4.80 -6.79 7.52
CA PHE A 231 -5.73 -7.24 8.57
C PHE A 231 -6.13 -6.12 9.52
N SER A 232 -5.21 -5.21 9.86
CA SER A 232 -5.54 -4.00 10.65
C SER A 232 -6.61 -3.18 9.95
N TRP A 233 -6.55 -3.05 8.62
CA TRP A 233 -7.57 -2.39 7.82
C TRP A 233 -8.91 -3.15 7.82
N ILE A 234 -8.90 -4.47 7.60
CA ILE A 234 -10.16 -5.26 7.60
C ILE A 234 -10.87 -5.20 8.96
N VAL A 235 -10.12 -5.29 10.06
CA VAL A 235 -10.70 -5.35 11.41
C VAL A 235 -11.18 -3.98 11.88
N LYS A 236 -10.52 -2.91 11.47
CA LYS A 236 -10.88 -1.52 11.84
C LYS A 236 -11.80 -0.84 10.81
N GLY A 237 -12.11 -1.54 9.71
CA GLY A 237 -12.93 -1.06 8.61
C GLY A 237 -14.38 -0.81 9.01
#